data_AF-A0A1J4S1N3-F1
#
_entry.id   AF-A0A1J4S1N3-F1
#
_cell.length_a   1.000
_cell.length_b   1.000
_cell.length_c   1.000
_cell.angle_alpha   90.00
_cell.angle_beta   90.00
_cell.angle_gamma   90.00
#
_symmetry.space_group_name_H-M   'P 1'
#
loop_
_entity.id
_entity.type
_entity.pdbx_description
1 polymer ?
#
loop_
_entity_poly.entity_id
_entity_poly.type
_entity_poly.pdbx_seq_one_letter_code
_entity_poly.pdbx_strand_id
1 'polypeptide(L)' 'MQAPGMHQMQIKSLEAMDRKLGDLFIQLKLVSKKNIYVFVCGDHGENFGESGLYGHMHPTEECLSVPLWMGIL' A
#
# COMPACT_ATOMS: atom_id res chain seq x y z
N MET A 1 13.91 2.28 -21.10
CA MET A 1 12.83 2.95 -21.87
C MET A 1 11.59 2.84 -21.01
N GLN A 2 11.06 3.96 -20.49
CA GLN A 2 9.85 3.95 -19.65
C GLN A 2 8.69 3.38 -20.47
N ALA A 3 7.88 2.48 -19.89
CA ALA A 3 6.53 2.24 -20.40
C ALA A 3 5.66 3.40 -19.90
N PRO A 4 5.29 4.38 -20.77
CA PRO A 4 4.56 5.55 -20.33
C PRO A 4 3.24 5.11 -19.69
N GLY A 5 3.05 5.42 -18.41
CA GLY A 5 1.81 5.13 -17.68
C GLY A 5 1.89 4.09 -16.55
N MET A 6 2.95 3.26 -16.45
CA MET A 6 3.02 2.27 -15.36
C MET A 6 3.04 2.90 -13.97
N HIS A 7 3.87 3.92 -13.77
CA HIS A 7 3.93 4.65 -12.50
C HIS A 7 2.56 5.24 -12.12
N GLN A 8 1.86 5.81 -13.09
CA GLN A 8 0.51 6.35 -12.86
C GLN A 8 -0.52 5.26 -12.54
N MET A 9 -0.40 4.07 -13.14
CA MET A 9 -1.24 2.92 -12.81
C MET A 9 -0.97 2.41 -11.40
N GLN A 10 0.29 2.38 -10.96
CA GLN A 10 0.65 2.00 -9.59
C GLN A 10 0.04 2.97 -8.57
N ILE A 11 0.12 4.29 -8.82
CA ILE A 11 -0.57 5.30 -7.99
C ILE A 11 -2.08 5.03 -7.92
N LYS A 12 -2.73 4.85 -9.08
CA LYS A 12 -4.19 4.60 -9.13
C LYS A 12 -4.60 3.32 -8.40
N SER A 13 -3.78 2.27 -8.47
CA SER A 13 -3.99 1.03 -7.73
C SER A 13 -3.92 1.27 -6.23
N LEU A 14 -2.95 2.05 -5.74
CA LEU A 14 -2.83 2.39 -4.33
C LEU A 14 -4.01 3.23 -3.84
N GLU A 15 -4.44 4.24 -4.60
CA GLU A 15 -5.64 5.03 -4.30
C GLU A 15 -6.92 4.17 -4.25
N ALA A 16 -7.00 3.14 -5.08
CA ALA A 16 -8.13 2.20 -5.04
C ALA A 16 -8.09 1.31 -3.78
N MET A 17 -6.91 0.91 -3.32
CA MET A 17 -6.76 0.17 -2.06
C MET A 17 -7.09 1.05 -0.86
N ASP A 18 -6.65 2.31 -0.86
CA ASP A 18 -6.98 3.27 0.20
C ASP A 18 -8.50 3.43 0.39
N ARG A 19 -9.24 3.62 -0.71
CA ARG A 19 -10.72 3.67 -0.66
C ARG A 19 -11.33 2.39 -0.07
N LYS A 20 -10.82 1.22 -0.45
CA LYS A 20 -11.29 -0.07 0.08
C LYS A 20 -10.99 -0.25 1.58
N LEU A 21 -9.85 0.24 2.05
CA LEU A 21 -9.53 0.26 3.48
C LEU A 21 -10.51 1.15 4.24
N GLY A 22 -10.83 2.33 3.69
CA GLY A 22 -11.85 3.22 4.25
C GLY A 22 -13.22 2.51 4.40
N ASP A 23 -13.70 1.87 3.34
CA ASP A 23 -14.95 1.10 3.36
C ASP A 23 -14.91 -0.01 4.43
N LEU A 24 -13.82 -0.77 4.49
CA LEU A 24 -13.62 -1.84 5.49
C LEU A 24 -13.67 -1.26 6.91
N PHE A 25 -12.98 -0.16 7.18
CA PHE A 25 -12.93 0.45 8.49
C PHE A 25 -14.31 0.95 8.93
N ILE A 26 -15.09 1.52 8.01
CA ILE A 26 -16.49 1.90 8.27
C ILE A 26 -17.31 0.66 8.65
N GLN A 27 -17.22 -0.42 7.87
CA GLN A 27 -17.98 -1.64 8.16
C GLN A 27 -17.58 -2.26 9.50
N LEU A 28 -16.28 -2.32 9.81
CA LEU A 28 -15.77 -2.83 11.08
C LEU A 28 -16.31 -2.05 12.29
N LYS A 29 -16.36 -0.72 12.19
CA LYS A 29 -16.95 0.16 13.23
C LYS A 29 -18.45 -0.05 13.40
N LEU A 30 -19.17 -0.40 12.34
CA LEU A 30 -20.61 -0.65 12.40
C LEU A 30 -20.94 -2.01 13.05
N VAL A 31 -20.13 -3.04 12.80
CA VAL A 31 -20.41 -4.41 13.28
C VAL A 31 -19.85 -4.69 14.68
N SER A 32 -18.76 -4.02 15.07
CA SER A 32 -18.10 -4.24 16.35
C SER A 32 -18.43 -3.14 17.36
N LYS A 33 -18.83 -3.55 18.57
CA LYS A 33 -18.94 -2.66 19.73
C LYS A 33 -17.64 -2.55 20.54
N LYS A 34 -16.58 -3.24 20.10
CA LYS A 34 -15.26 -3.25 20.75
C LYS A 34 -14.26 -2.48 19.89
N ASN A 35 -13.28 -1.86 20.56
CA ASN A 35 -12.11 -1.28 19.92
C ASN A 35 -11.35 -2.36 19.14
N ILE A 36 -11.04 -2.07 17.88
CA ILE A 36 -10.26 -2.98 17.03
C ILE A 36 -8.88 -2.38 16.81
N TYR A 37 -7.83 -3.10 17.20
CA TYR A 37 -6.46 -2.75 16.82
C TYR A 37 -6.22 -3.17 15.37
N VAL A 38 -5.80 -2.23 14.54
CA VAL A 38 -5.57 -2.44 13.12
C VAL A 38 -4.13 -2.14 12.78
N PHE A 39 -3.54 -3.03 11.99
CA PHE A 39 -2.21 -2.92 11.43
C PHE A 39 -2.36 -3.00 9.91
N VAL A 40 -1.87 -1.98 9.20
CA VAL A 40 -1.80 -1.95 7.73
C VAL A 40 -0.33 -1.87 7.35
N CYS A 41 0.15 -2.82 6.57
CA CYS A 41 1.53 -2.86 6.11
C CYS A 41 1.65 -3.42 4.70
N GLY A 42 2.75 -3.08 4.03
CA GLY A 42 3.20 -3.78 2.83
C GLY A 42 3.97 -5.04 3.22
N ASP A 43 3.87 -6.09 2.41
CA ASP A 43 4.66 -7.32 2.53
C ASP A 43 6.08 -7.13 1.99
N HIS A 44 6.23 -6.31 0.94
CA HIS A 44 7.50 -5.86 0.38
C HIS A 44 7.38 -4.43 -0.18
N GLY A 45 8.53 -3.79 -0.41
CA GLY A 45 8.62 -2.54 -1.16
C GLY A 45 8.64 -2.78 -2.67
N GLU A 46 8.78 -1.74 -3.49
CA GLU A 46 8.64 -1.83 -4.94
C GLU A 46 9.44 -0.71 -5.63
N ASN A 47 10.14 -1.00 -6.73
CA ASN A 47 10.71 0.05 -7.58
C ASN A 47 9.66 0.54 -8.59
N PHE A 48 9.55 1.86 -8.72
CA PHE A 48 8.64 2.60 -9.59
C PHE A 48 9.34 3.29 -10.77
N GLY A 49 10.62 2.97 -11.00
CA GLY A 49 11.46 3.52 -12.06
C GLY A 49 12.81 4.05 -11.57
N GLU A 50 13.08 3.98 -10.27
CA GLU A 50 14.34 4.35 -9.65
C GLU A 50 15.49 3.58 -10.30
N SER A 51 16.53 4.31 -10.72
CA SER A 51 17.67 3.74 -11.46
C SER A 51 17.30 2.89 -12.68
N GLY A 52 16.11 3.10 -13.26
CA GLY A 52 15.59 2.31 -14.39
C GLY A 52 15.03 0.94 -14.00
N LEU A 53 14.87 0.66 -12.71
CA LEU A 53 14.34 -0.59 -12.17
C LEU A 53 12.82 -0.51 -11.95
N TYR A 54 12.17 -1.66 -12.12
CA TYR A 54 10.78 -1.92 -11.74
C TYR A 54 10.73 -3.32 -11.14
N GLY A 55 9.81 -3.57 -10.22
CA GLY A 55 9.77 -4.84 -9.50
C GLY A 55 10.33 -4.71 -8.09
N HIS A 56 9.99 -5.71 -7.28
CA HIS A 56 10.38 -5.88 -5.89
C HIS A 56 11.55 -6.87 -5.70
N MET A 57 12.07 -7.45 -6.79
CA MET A 57 13.15 -8.46 -6.77
C MET A 57 14.55 -7.86 -6.83
N HIS A 58 14.71 -6.65 -6.31
CA HIS A 58 15.99 -5.92 -6.31
C HIS A 58 16.42 -5.59 -4.88
N PRO A 59 17.72 -5.62 -4.56
CA PRO A 59 18.22 -5.25 -3.25
C PRO A 59 18.33 -3.72 -3.10
N THR A 60 17.25 -2.99 -3.39
CA THR A 60 17.19 -1.52 -3.30
C THR A 60 16.46 -1.08 -2.03
N GLU A 61 16.72 0.15 -1.57
CA GLU A 61 16.06 0.71 -0.38
C GLU A 61 14.54 0.74 -0.55
N GLU A 62 14.08 1.02 -1.76
CA GLU A 62 12.66 1.05 -2.15
C GLU A 62 12.00 -0.31 -2.04
N CYS A 63 12.73 -1.42 -2.24
CA CYS A 63 12.21 -2.78 -2.08
C CYS A 63 12.28 -3.29 -0.63
N LEU A 64 13.24 -2.78 0.14
CA LEU A 64 13.49 -3.21 1.52
C LEU A 64 12.67 -2.43 2.55
N SER A 65 12.11 -1.28 2.15
CA SER A 65 11.31 -0.41 3.00
C SER A 65 9.82 -0.60 2.75
N VAL A 66 9.05 -0.85 3.81
CA VAL A 66 7.59 -0.99 3.74
C VAL A 66 6.89 -0.01 4.68
N PRO A 67 5.72 0.52 4.30
CA PRO A 67 4.90 1.31 5.21
C PRO A 67 4.33 0.39 6.31
N LEU A 68 4.27 0.92 7.53
CA LEU A 68 3.50 0.35 8.63
C LEU A 68 2.65 1.46 9.24
N TRP A 69 1.34 1.25 9.25
CA TRP A 69 0.39 2.07 9.99
C TRP A 69 -0.30 1.23 11.05
N MET A 70 -0.44 1.80 12.24
CA MET A 70 -1.12 1.16 13.37
C MET A 70 -2.15 2.12 13.93
N GLY A 71 -3.33 1.61 14.24
CA GLY A 71 -4.42 2.42 14.79
C GLY A 71 -5.45 1.61 15.54
N ILE A 72 -6.37 2.33 16.17
CA ILE A 72 -7.55 1.76 16.82
C ILE A 72 -8.77 2.30 16.07
N LEU A 73 -9.65 1.39 15.64
CA LEU A 73 -10.96 1.71 15.08
C LEU A 73 -12.05 1.66 16.16
#